data_AF-A0A6A5RDW0-F1
#
_entry.id   AF-A0A6A5RDW0-F1
#
_cell.length_a   1.000
_cell.length_b   1.000
_cell.length_c   1.000
_cell.angle_alpha   90.00
_cell.angle_beta   90.00
_cell.angle_gamma   90.00
#
_symmetry.space_group_name_H-M   'P 1'
#
loop_
_entity.id
_entity.type
_entity.pdbx_description
1 polymer ?
#
loop_
_entity_poly.entity_id
_entity_poly.type
_entity_poly.pdbx_seq_one_letter_code
_entity_poly.pdbx_strand_id
1 'polypeptide(L)'
;MSEPDVNTAGAAQTQPKSLPRYFRNDASLGRRDPHKQLLASLERLITDYPPHKISPGGGLYYGPISVAYLFYALHLEYPDLKLDDYPLNTWSAAYIEQAQANIKEFPVPSPSKCGVSNDIMSLLALYAVTAKDKDTAQELCDHAAVLIEPEAANEWLYGRAGYLYLLRLVRGAFKDSKEITELIEDTADEIIANIMESPRPWKWHGKAYIGAVHGAIGIITQIVLTDNSWAPKLQAELTVLLSYQYESGNFPSSLPPGKDRLVQVCHGAPGVVSSLLSIRPYFPDIVDRIDRVISKARDCIWERGLLTKEPCLCHGITGNALALEDEQFEHFLTYTTGHEIKSMAKDHMLEKSDDPSALWCGEAGRAWAWAVADKGLPKRLLGYNDI
;
A
#
# COMPACT_ATOMS: atom_id res chain seq x y z
N MET A 1 -22.49 -68.76 19.94
CA MET A 1 -23.58 -67.78 20.07
C MET A 1 -22.99 -66.44 19.72
N SER A 2 -23.27 -65.97 18.51
CA SER A 2 -22.74 -64.77 17.88
C SER A 2 -23.63 -63.57 18.22
N GLU A 3 -23.06 -62.54 18.84
CA GLU A 3 -23.68 -61.23 19.02
C GLU A 3 -23.55 -60.38 17.75
N PRO A 4 -24.50 -59.47 17.45
CA PRO A 4 -24.51 -58.72 16.20
C PRO A 4 -23.67 -57.43 16.27
N ASP A 5 -22.97 -57.14 15.17
CA ASP A 5 -22.23 -55.91 14.93
C ASP A 5 -23.16 -54.68 14.94
N VAL A 6 -22.86 -53.75 15.85
CA VAL A 6 -23.46 -52.41 15.87
C VAL A 6 -22.78 -51.56 14.80
N ASN A 7 -23.50 -51.34 13.71
CA ASN A 7 -23.11 -50.47 12.61
C ASN A 7 -23.20 -49.00 13.06
N THR A 8 -22.11 -48.43 13.57
CA THR A 8 -22.00 -46.99 13.82
C THR A 8 -21.65 -46.29 12.52
N ALA A 9 -22.68 -45.79 11.84
CA ALA A 9 -22.52 -44.83 10.75
C ALA A 9 -21.81 -43.59 11.29
N GLY A 10 -20.51 -43.48 10.99
CA GLY A 10 -19.72 -42.29 11.26
C GLY A 10 -20.35 -41.11 10.53
N ALA A 11 -20.89 -40.15 11.27
CA ALA A 11 -21.27 -38.86 10.75
C ALA A 11 -20.02 -38.25 10.09
N ALA A 12 -20.02 -38.16 8.77
CA ALA A 12 -19.02 -37.43 8.02
C ALA A 12 -19.06 -35.99 8.53
N GLN A 13 -18.08 -35.60 9.34
CA GLN A 13 -17.83 -34.21 9.69
C GLN A 13 -17.56 -33.47 8.39
N THR A 14 -18.57 -32.80 7.86
CA THR A 14 -18.43 -31.86 6.75
C THR A 14 -17.41 -30.82 7.18
N GLN A 15 -16.22 -30.85 6.58
CA GLN A 15 -15.25 -29.77 6.73
C GLN A 15 -15.95 -28.45 6.43
N PRO A 16 -15.77 -27.40 7.26
CA PRO A 16 -16.36 -26.09 6.96
C PRO A 16 -15.87 -25.65 5.58
N LYS A 17 -16.81 -25.31 4.69
CA LYS A 17 -16.47 -24.78 3.36
C LYS A 17 -15.58 -23.56 3.55
N SER A 18 -14.37 -23.60 2.98
CA SER A 18 -13.48 -22.44 2.99
C SER A 18 -14.19 -21.24 2.38
N LEU A 19 -14.11 -20.09 3.04
CA LEU A 19 -14.70 -18.84 2.54
C LEU A 19 -14.21 -18.57 1.11
N PRO A 20 -15.10 -18.11 0.21
CA PRO A 20 -14.66 -17.65 -1.11
C PRO A 20 -13.70 -16.47 -0.94
N ARG A 21 -12.80 -16.26 -1.90
CA ARG A 21 -11.81 -15.17 -1.83
C ARG A 21 -12.39 -13.80 -2.19
N TYR A 22 -13.48 -13.80 -2.95
CA TYR A 22 -14.13 -12.61 -3.47
C TYR A 22 -15.62 -12.88 -3.69
N PHE A 23 -16.40 -11.80 -3.71
CA PHE A 23 -17.81 -11.78 -4.07
C PHE A 23 -17.97 -11.68 -5.58
N ARG A 24 -19.05 -12.26 -6.11
CA ARG A 24 -19.42 -12.02 -7.51
C ARG A 24 -19.83 -10.56 -7.68
N ASN A 25 -19.34 -9.96 -8.75
CA ASN A 25 -19.70 -8.59 -9.12
C ASN A 25 -20.87 -8.61 -10.11
N ASP A 26 -22.06 -8.94 -9.62
CA ASP A 26 -23.30 -9.08 -10.41
C ASP A 26 -24.35 -7.99 -10.10
N ALA A 27 -24.06 -7.10 -9.15
CA ALA A 27 -24.90 -5.97 -8.82
C ALA A 27 -24.81 -4.87 -9.90
N SER A 28 -25.87 -4.07 -10.02
CA SER A 28 -25.82 -2.86 -10.84
C SER A 28 -24.77 -1.87 -10.30
N LEU A 29 -24.18 -1.07 -11.20
CA LEU A 29 -23.31 0.03 -10.81
C LEU A 29 -23.97 0.89 -9.72
N GLY A 30 -23.18 1.26 -8.73
CA GLY A 30 -23.65 1.90 -7.51
C GLY A 30 -22.70 3.01 -7.10
N ARG A 31 -23.23 3.96 -6.32
CA ARG A 31 -22.47 5.07 -5.78
C ARG A 31 -22.93 5.37 -4.35
N ARG A 32 -22.05 5.99 -3.57
CA ARG A 32 -22.34 6.59 -2.26
C ARG A 32 -21.85 8.03 -2.27
N ASP A 33 -22.38 8.84 -1.35
CA ASP A 33 -21.85 10.17 -1.06
C ASP A 33 -20.44 10.03 -0.47
N PRO A 34 -19.38 10.40 -1.22
CA PRO A 34 -18.00 10.17 -0.78
C PRO A 34 -17.64 10.98 0.46
N HIS A 35 -18.06 12.24 0.53
CA HIS A 35 -17.81 13.11 1.69
C HIS A 35 -18.39 12.51 2.97
N LYS A 36 -19.64 12.06 2.91
CA LYS A 36 -20.29 11.41 4.05
C LYS A 36 -19.58 10.13 4.49
N GLN A 37 -19.08 9.33 3.55
CA GLN A 37 -18.34 8.11 3.88
C GLN A 37 -16.93 8.40 4.43
N LEU A 38 -16.27 9.45 3.93
CA LEU A 38 -15.00 9.95 4.48
C LEU A 38 -15.19 10.35 5.94
N LEU A 39 -16.16 11.21 6.26
CA LEU A 39 -16.42 11.65 7.64
C LEU A 39 -16.73 10.45 8.55
N ALA A 40 -17.60 9.54 8.11
CA ALA A 40 -17.91 8.35 8.90
C ALA A 40 -16.68 7.43 9.12
N SER A 41 -15.77 7.35 8.16
CA SER A 41 -14.51 6.60 8.26
C SER A 41 -13.56 7.24 9.27
N LEU A 42 -13.40 8.55 9.20
CA LEU A 42 -12.57 9.32 10.12
C LEU A 42 -13.12 9.31 11.56
N GLU A 43 -14.43 9.42 11.74
CA GLU A 43 -15.10 9.30 13.05
C GLU A 43 -14.82 7.94 13.69
N ARG A 44 -14.93 6.84 12.92
CA ARG A 44 -14.56 5.50 13.42
C ARG A 44 -13.09 5.44 13.79
N LEU A 45 -12.22 6.01 12.96
CA LEU A 45 -10.77 5.99 13.21
C LEU A 45 -10.42 6.64 14.55
N ILE A 46 -10.95 7.83 14.85
CA ILE A 46 -10.64 8.53 16.11
C ILE A 46 -11.39 7.97 17.32
N THR A 47 -12.54 7.33 17.13
CA THR A 47 -13.35 6.79 18.23
C THR A 47 -12.90 5.38 18.63
N ASP A 48 -12.72 4.51 17.64
CA ASP A 48 -12.39 3.09 17.85
C ASP A 48 -10.88 2.90 18.00
N TYR A 49 -10.08 3.73 17.32
CA TYR A 49 -8.61 3.67 17.29
C TYR A 49 -7.93 5.02 17.65
N PRO A 50 -8.29 5.68 18.77
CA PRO A 50 -7.59 6.87 19.23
C PRO A 50 -6.10 6.59 19.47
N PRO A 51 -5.21 7.60 19.46
CA PRO A 51 -3.76 7.42 19.51
C PRO A 51 -3.27 6.41 20.55
N HIS A 52 -3.72 6.53 21.80
CA HIS A 52 -3.31 5.66 22.91
C HIS A 52 -3.75 4.19 22.80
N LYS A 53 -4.63 3.83 21.87
CA LYS A 53 -5.08 2.45 21.62
C LYS A 53 -4.35 1.77 20.46
N ILE A 54 -3.62 2.51 19.63
CA ILE A 54 -2.91 1.93 18.51
C ILE A 54 -1.57 1.39 18.98
N SER A 55 -1.33 0.10 18.68
CA SER A 55 -0.05 -0.54 18.93
C SER A 55 1.05 0.13 18.10
N PRO A 56 2.20 0.45 18.71
CA PRO A 56 3.35 0.99 17.98
C PRO A 56 3.91 -0.05 17.00
N GLY A 57 4.46 0.39 15.87
CA GLY A 57 5.15 -0.47 14.91
C GLY A 57 4.64 -0.40 13.46
N GLY A 58 5.54 -0.66 12.52
CA GLY A 58 5.27 -0.85 11.09
C GLY A 58 5.22 0.42 10.23
N GLY A 59 5.79 1.54 10.71
CA GLY A 59 6.08 2.72 9.88
C GLY A 59 4.85 3.31 9.16
N LEU A 60 4.98 3.63 7.87
CA LEU A 60 3.85 4.12 7.06
C LEU A 60 2.85 3.03 6.66
N TYR A 61 3.14 1.75 6.98
CA TYR A 61 2.26 0.65 6.60
C TYR A 61 1.24 0.33 7.71
N TYR A 62 1.70 0.26 8.96
CA TYR A 62 0.91 -0.07 10.15
C TYR A 62 1.03 0.97 11.27
N GLY A 63 0.24 0.81 12.32
CA GLY A 63 0.46 1.53 13.57
C GLY A 63 0.26 3.05 13.45
N PRO A 64 0.72 3.81 14.47
CA PRO A 64 0.36 5.22 14.62
C PRO A 64 0.95 6.12 13.54
N ILE A 65 2.16 5.83 13.05
CA ILE A 65 2.81 6.64 12.00
C ILE A 65 2.00 6.59 10.70
N SER A 66 1.46 5.41 10.34
CA SER A 66 0.61 5.26 9.16
C SER A 66 -0.69 6.08 9.25
N VAL A 67 -1.30 6.15 10.44
CA VAL A 67 -2.51 6.94 10.70
C VAL A 67 -2.19 8.44 10.72
N ALA A 68 -1.06 8.82 11.32
CA ALA A 68 -0.58 10.19 11.28
C ALA A 68 -0.37 10.70 9.85
N TYR A 69 0.18 9.84 8.98
CA TYR A 69 0.42 10.20 7.58
C TYR A 69 -0.88 10.43 6.81
N LEU A 70 -1.92 9.61 7.06
CA LEU A 70 -3.27 9.88 6.53
C LEU A 70 -3.74 11.28 6.92
N PHE A 71 -3.72 11.60 8.22
CA PHE A 71 -4.25 12.88 8.70
C PHE A 71 -3.46 14.06 8.15
N TYR A 72 -2.14 13.91 8.01
CA TYR A 72 -1.30 14.89 7.34
C TYR A 72 -1.75 15.11 5.88
N ALA A 73 -1.86 14.03 5.10
CA ALA A 73 -2.26 14.12 3.70
C ALA A 73 -3.67 14.72 3.54
N LEU A 74 -4.63 14.32 4.38
CA LEU A 74 -5.98 14.88 4.35
C LEU A 74 -6.02 16.34 4.79
N HIS A 75 -5.16 16.77 5.72
CA HIS A 75 -5.12 18.19 6.10
C HIS A 75 -4.74 19.09 4.92
N LEU A 76 -3.87 18.62 4.02
CA LEU A 76 -3.51 19.37 2.81
C LEU A 76 -4.71 19.54 1.86
N GLU A 77 -5.58 18.54 1.76
CA GLU A 77 -6.76 18.54 0.89
C GLU A 77 -8.01 19.19 1.52
N TYR A 78 -8.07 19.18 2.86
CA TYR A 78 -9.17 19.68 3.68
C TYR A 78 -8.63 20.53 4.85
N PRO A 79 -8.07 21.71 4.58
CA PRO A 79 -7.43 22.55 5.62
C PRO A 79 -8.39 22.97 6.73
N ASP A 80 -9.68 23.13 6.40
CA ASP A 80 -10.72 23.59 7.32
C ASP A 80 -11.50 22.45 7.99
N LEU A 81 -11.29 21.19 7.57
CA LEU A 81 -12.02 20.06 8.14
C LEU A 81 -11.55 19.78 9.57
N LYS A 82 -12.52 19.57 10.45
CA LYS A 82 -12.33 19.27 11.86
C LYS A 82 -13.02 17.97 12.23
N LEU A 83 -12.43 17.25 13.17
CA LEU A 83 -13.03 16.07 13.81
C LEU A 83 -12.94 16.29 15.32
N ASP A 84 -14.08 16.15 16.00
CA ASP A 84 -14.21 16.49 17.43
C ASP A 84 -13.68 17.91 17.73
N ASP A 85 -14.02 18.88 16.88
CA ASP A 85 -13.56 20.28 16.90
C ASP A 85 -12.05 20.52 16.70
N TYR A 86 -11.24 19.48 16.53
CA TYR A 86 -9.81 19.59 16.24
C TYR A 86 -9.51 19.50 14.74
N PRO A 87 -8.65 20.38 14.20
CA PRO A 87 -8.13 20.26 12.84
C PRO A 87 -7.39 18.93 12.59
N LEU A 88 -7.37 18.47 11.34
CA LEU A 88 -6.73 17.19 10.99
C LEU A 88 -5.22 17.13 11.30
N ASN A 89 -4.49 18.25 11.18
CA ASN A 89 -3.08 18.28 11.56
C ASN A 89 -2.86 18.10 13.08
N THR A 90 -3.82 18.48 13.93
CA THR A 90 -3.78 18.20 15.37
C THR A 90 -3.89 16.69 15.62
N TRP A 91 -4.77 15.99 14.89
CA TRP A 91 -4.84 14.54 14.94
C TRP A 91 -3.55 13.89 14.44
N SER A 92 -2.98 14.37 13.32
CA SER A 92 -1.68 13.90 12.82
C SER A 92 -0.58 14.01 13.90
N ALA A 93 -0.48 15.17 14.55
CA ALA A 93 0.47 15.41 15.63
C ALA A 93 0.26 14.47 16.83
N ALA A 94 -0.98 14.19 17.23
CA ALA A 94 -1.27 13.27 18.33
C ALA A 94 -0.84 11.82 18.04
N TYR A 95 -0.98 11.34 16.80
CA TYR A 95 -0.46 10.03 16.41
C TYR A 95 1.07 10.02 16.27
N ILE A 96 1.70 11.12 15.84
CA ILE A 96 3.17 11.28 15.88
C ILE A 96 3.68 11.20 17.32
N GLU A 97 3.03 11.90 18.25
CA GLU A 97 3.40 11.90 19.68
C GLU A 97 3.29 10.47 20.26
N GLN A 98 2.25 9.72 19.90
CA GLN A 98 2.13 8.32 20.27
C GLN A 98 3.31 7.47 19.75
N ALA A 99 3.74 7.70 18.50
CA ALA A 99 4.91 7.00 17.96
C ALA A 99 6.20 7.39 18.70
N GLN A 100 6.40 8.68 18.97
CA GLN A 100 7.56 9.20 19.70
C GLN A 100 7.64 8.67 21.14
N ALA A 101 6.51 8.56 21.83
CA ALA A 101 6.43 8.01 23.18
C ALA A 101 6.94 6.56 23.25
N ASN A 102 6.85 5.81 22.14
CA ASN A 102 7.26 4.41 22.04
C ASN A 102 8.56 4.22 21.23
N ILE A 103 9.29 5.30 20.91
CA ILE A 103 10.46 5.26 20.01
C ILE A 103 11.55 4.29 20.46
N LYS A 104 11.68 4.07 21.77
CA LYS A 104 12.67 3.17 22.36
C LYS A 104 12.41 1.69 22.08
N GLU A 105 11.18 1.33 21.70
CA GLU A 105 10.78 -0.03 21.34
C GLU A 105 10.99 -0.32 19.86
N PHE A 106 11.25 0.72 19.05
CA PHE A 106 11.40 0.56 17.61
C PHE A 106 12.72 -0.13 17.25
N PRO A 107 12.69 -1.10 16.31
CA PRO A 107 13.91 -1.67 15.79
C PRO A 107 14.68 -0.59 15.02
N VAL A 108 15.98 -0.48 15.31
CA VAL A 108 16.89 0.36 14.53
C VAL A 108 16.84 -0.03 13.06
N PRO A 109 17.03 0.93 12.14
CA PRO A 109 17.16 0.59 10.73
C PRO A 109 18.24 -0.44 10.49
N SER A 110 17.94 -1.41 9.63
CA SER A 110 18.84 -2.52 9.30
C SER A 110 18.70 -2.89 7.83
N PRO A 111 19.65 -3.63 7.24
CA PRO A 111 19.55 -4.10 5.86
C PRO A 111 18.26 -4.91 5.60
N SER A 112 17.73 -5.61 6.60
CA SER A 112 16.50 -6.38 6.50
C SER A 112 15.22 -5.59 6.78
N LYS A 113 15.32 -4.34 7.26
CA LYS A 113 14.19 -3.46 7.57
C LYS A 113 14.61 -1.98 7.46
N CYS A 114 14.73 -1.48 6.23
CA CYS A 114 15.05 -0.09 5.86
C CYS A 114 14.02 0.56 4.91
N GLY A 115 12.89 -0.09 4.65
CA GLY A 115 11.80 0.45 3.82
C GLY A 115 10.76 1.23 4.61
N VAL A 116 9.59 1.46 4.00
CA VAL A 116 8.51 2.27 4.61
C VAL A 116 7.88 1.66 5.86
N SER A 117 8.16 0.39 6.17
CA SER A 117 7.74 -0.22 7.44
C SER A 117 8.71 0.00 8.59
N ASN A 118 9.88 0.59 8.33
CA ASN A 118 10.80 0.97 9.39
C ASN A 118 10.25 2.19 10.12
N ASP A 119 10.04 2.02 11.43
CA ASP A 119 9.41 3.00 12.30
C ASP A 119 10.22 4.28 12.44
N ILE A 120 11.53 4.16 12.68
CA ILE A 120 12.42 5.31 12.87
C ILE A 120 12.49 6.12 11.57
N MET A 121 12.78 5.49 10.43
CA MET A 121 12.86 6.20 9.15
C MET A 121 11.54 6.85 8.75
N SER A 122 10.41 6.16 8.95
CA SER A 122 9.09 6.70 8.63
C SER A 122 8.73 7.88 9.55
N LEU A 123 9.08 7.79 10.84
CA LEU A 123 8.87 8.85 11.80
C LEU A 123 9.74 10.08 11.48
N LEU A 124 11.02 9.88 11.16
CA LEU A 124 11.92 10.95 10.72
C LEU A 124 11.36 11.64 9.46
N ALA A 125 10.96 10.87 8.46
CA ALA A 125 10.40 11.42 7.23
C ALA A 125 9.13 12.26 7.49
N LEU A 126 8.17 11.72 8.26
CA LEU A 126 6.93 12.42 8.55
C LEU A 126 7.16 13.64 9.46
N TYR A 127 8.06 13.55 10.43
CA TYR A 127 8.38 14.64 11.34
C TYR A 127 9.10 15.77 10.59
N ALA A 128 10.10 15.45 9.75
CA ALA A 128 10.80 16.45 8.93
C ALA A 128 9.82 17.25 8.06
N VAL A 129 8.83 16.57 7.47
CA VAL A 129 7.81 17.21 6.63
C VAL A 129 6.84 18.09 7.41
N THR A 130 6.35 17.61 8.57
CA THR A 130 5.34 18.30 9.38
C THR A 130 5.92 19.44 10.21
N ALA A 131 7.12 19.26 10.75
CA ALA A 131 7.85 20.27 11.52
C ALA A 131 8.72 21.21 10.65
N LYS A 132 8.91 20.89 9.37
CA LYS A 132 9.84 21.59 8.46
C LYS A 132 11.26 21.63 9.02
N ASP A 133 11.66 20.54 9.67
CA ASP A 133 12.92 20.42 10.37
C ASP A 133 14.03 19.87 9.47
N LYS A 134 15.05 20.69 9.21
CA LYS A 134 16.15 20.33 8.31
C LYS A 134 17.09 19.27 8.91
N ASP A 135 17.31 19.33 10.22
CA ASP A 135 18.21 18.40 10.91
C ASP A 135 17.63 16.98 10.88
N THR A 136 16.32 16.84 11.04
CA THR A 136 15.61 15.56 10.88
C THR A 136 15.71 15.04 9.43
N ALA A 137 15.64 15.93 8.43
CA ALA A 137 15.83 15.54 7.03
C ALA A 137 17.26 15.03 6.77
N GLN A 138 18.27 15.67 7.37
CA GLN A 138 19.66 15.21 7.34
C GLN A 138 19.81 13.85 8.04
N GLU A 139 19.22 13.68 9.24
CA GLU A 139 19.26 12.42 9.98
C GLU A 139 18.63 11.26 9.18
N LEU A 140 17.54 11.52 8.44
CA LEU A 140 16.99 10.52 7.53
C LEU A 140 18.01 10.12 6.45
N CYS A 141 18.75 11.07 5.87
CA CYS A 141 19.76 10.81 4.84
C CYS A 141 20.98 10.06 5.42
N ASP A 142 21.38 10.35 6.65
CA ASP A 142 22.51 9.67 7.33
C ASP A 142 22.28 8.16 7.48
N HIS A 143 21.01 7.73 7.54
CA HIS A 143 20.67 6.32 7.54
C HIS A 143 21.01 5.57 6.24
N ALA A 144 21.29 6.26 5.12
CA ALA A 144 21.71 5.64 3.85
C ALA A 144 22.89 4.67 4.00
N ALA A 145 23.76 4.89 4.99
CA ALA A 145 24.86 4.00 5.33
C ALA A 145 24.43 2.54 5.60
N VAL A 146 23.22 2.32 6.12
CA VAL A 146 22.64 0.98 6.34
C VAL A 146 22.19 0.34 5.03
N LEU A 147 21.76 1.16 4.07
CA LEU A 147 21.16 0.71 2.82
C LEU A 147 22.20 0.39 1.76
N ILE A 148 23.42 0.90 1.86
CA ILE A 148 24.51 0.54 0.95
C ILE A 148 25.14 -0.83 1.30
N GLU A 149 24.74 -1.44 2.42
CA GLU A 149 25.17 -2.80 2.75
C GLU A 149 24.65 -3.80 1.68
N PRO A 150 25.49 -4.71 1.17
CA PRO A 150 25.10 -5.62 0.07
C PRO A 150 23.82 -6.43 0.35
N GLU A 151 23.57 -6.71 1.63
CA GLU A 151 22.50 -7.60 2.11
C GLU A 151 21.15 -6.89 2.21
N ALA A 152 21.12 -5.56 2.01
CA ALA A 152 19.88 -4.82 2.13
C ALA A 152 18.86 -5.24 1.08
N ALA A 153 17.61 -5.44 1.52
CA ALA A 153 16.51 -5.75 0.62
C ALA A 153 16.27 -4.58 -0.35
N ASN A 154 15.77 -4.87 -1.55
CA ASN A 154 15.46 -3.82 -2.52
C ASN A 154 14.00 -3.44 -2.58
N GLU A 155 13.09 -4.29 -2.06
CA GLU A 155 11.66 -4.08 -2.22
C GLU A 155 11.10 -2.92 -1.39
N TRP A 156 9.82 -2.58 -1.58
CA TRP A 156 9.28 -1.32 -1.08
C TRP A 156 8.96 -1.36 0.42
N LEU A 157 8.56 -2.50 0.99
CA LEU A 157 8.11 -2.51 2.39
C LEU A 157 9.28 -2.45 3.38
N TYR A 158 10.33 -3.21 3.12
CA TYR A 158 11.46 -3.42 4.01
C TYR A 158 12.81 -3.00 3.40
N GLY A 159 12.85 -2.59 2.15
CA GLY A 159 14.09 -2.35 1.41
C GLY A 159 14.27 -0.95 0.85
N ARG A 160 15.34 -0.82 0.06
CA ARG A 160 15.80 0.41 -0.59
C ARG A 160 14.71 1.16 -1.38
N ALA A 161 13.83 0.45 -2.09
CA ALA A 161 12.75 1.11 -2.83
C ALA A 161 11.76 1.84 -1.90
N GLY A 162 11.56 1.35 -0.68
CA GLY A 162 10.75 2.04 0.33
C GLY A 162 11.42 3.30 0.85
N TYR A 163 12.73 3.24 1.04
CA TYR A 163 13.51 4.41 1.45
C TYR A 163 13.49 5.51 0.38
N LEU A 164 13.57 5.15 -0.91
CA LEU A 164 13.37 6.11 -2.00
C LEU A 164 12.04 6.86 -1.90
N TYR A 165 10.96 6.18 -1.49
CA TYR A 165 9.68 6.84 -1.23
C TYR A 165 9.80 7.88 -0.11
N LEU A 166 10.43 7.52 1.02
CA LEU A 166 10.62 8.43 2.16
C LEU A 166 11.45 9.67 1.77
N LEU A 167 12.51 9.49 0.98
CA LEU A 167 13.30 10.59 0.44
C LEU A 167 12.45 11.54 -0.43
N ARG A 168 11.62 11.00 -1.34
CA ARG A 168 10.73 11.84 -2.16
C ARG A 168 9.70 12.60 -1.31
N LEU A 169 9.17 11.96 -0.26
CA LEU A 169 8.23 12.58 0.67
C LEU A 169 8.86 13.81 1.33
N VAL A 170 10.08 13.67 1.84
CA VAL A 170 10.82 14.78 2.47
C VAL A 170 11.20 15.84 1.44
N ARG A 171 11.71 15.45 0.26
CA ARG A 171 12.08 16.39 -0.82
C ARG A 171 10.95 17.35 -1.17
N GLY A 172 9.71 16.84 -1.21
CA GLY A 172 8.51 17.65 -1.50
C GLY A 172 8.30 18.81 -0.52
N ALA A 173 8.76 18.68 0.73
CA ALA A 173 8.60 19.67 1.78
C ALA A 173 9.69 20.75 1.81
N PHE A 174 10.85 20.51 1.17
CA PHE A 174 12.05 21.35 1.24
C PHE A 174 12.48 21.94 -0.11
N LYS A 175 11.53 22.12 -1.05
CA LYS A 175 11.80 22.68 -2.40
C LYS A 175 12.51 24.03 -2.39
N ASP A 176 12.33 24.82 -1.33
CA ASP A 176 12.97 26.14 -1.18
C ASP A 176 14.37 26.06 -0.53
N SER A 177 14.80 24.88 -0.07
CA SER A 177 16.09 24.64 0.56
C SER A 177 16.98 23.83 -0.38
N LYS A 178 17.76 24.54 -1.20
CA LYS A 178 18.67 23.93 -2.17
C LYS A 178 19.60 22.89 -1.54
N GLU A 179 20.24 23.23 -0.43
CA GLU A 179 21.14 22.34 0.34
C GLU A 179 20.51 20.98 0.69
N ILE A 180 19.29 21.00 1.25
CA ILE A 180 18.58 19.78 1.65
C ILE A 180 18.09 19.01 0.43
N THR A 181 17.69 19.72 -0.63
CA THR A 181 17.27 19.07 -1.88
C THR A 181 18.44 18.36 -2.55
N GLU A 182 19.60 19.00 -2.65
CA GLU A 182 20.84 18.41 -3.19
C GLU A 182 21.27 17.18 -2.36
N LEU A 183 21.27 17.28 -1.03
CA LEU A 183 21.55 16.14 -0.15
C LEU A 183 20.63 14.94 -0.42
N ILE A 184 19.33 15.17 -0.51
CA ILE A 184 18.34 14.12 -0.75
C ILE A 184 18.52 13.50 -2.14
N GLU A 185 18.84 14.32 -3.15
CA GLU A 185 19.10 13.86 -4.51
C GLU A 185 20.37 13.02 -4.60
N ASP A 186 21.49 13.48 -4.02
CA ASP A 186 22.74 12.72 -3.94
C ASP A 186 22.54 11.38 -3.21
N THR A 187 21.80 11.41 -2.09
CA THR A 187 21.44 10.19 -1.35
C THR A 187 20.60 9.25 -2.21
N ALA A 188 19.59 9.77 -2.91
CA ALA A 188 18.73 8.98 -3.77
C ALA A 188 19.50 8.31 -4.93
N ASP A 189 20.46 9.03 -5.54
CA ASP A 189 21.31 8.53 -6.60
C ASP A 189 22.18 7.35 -6.14
N GLU A 190 22.78 7.45 -4.95
CA GLU A 190 23.55 6.37 -4.33
C GLU A 190 22.68 5.13 -4.09
N ILE A 191 21.46 5.32 -3.57
CA ILE A 191 20.53 4.22 -3.32
C ILE A 191 20.07 3.56 -4.62
N ILE A 192 19.75 4.34 -5.66
CA ILE A 192 19.39 3.79 -6.97
C ILE A 192 20.55 2.99 -7.55
N ALA A 193 21.79 3.51 -7.49
CA ALA A 193 22.96 2.79 -7.97
C ALA A 193 23.10 1.42 -7.29
N ASN A 194 22.96 1.36 -5.97
CA ASN A 194 22.99 0.11 -5.20
C ASN A 194 21.86 -0.87 -5.60
N ILE A 195 20.63 -0.37 -5.82
CA ILE A 195 19.56 -1.22 -6.34
C ILE A 195 19.91 -1.76 -7.72
N MET A 196 20.49 -0.93 -8.59
CA MET A 196 20.82 -1.29 -9.97
C MET A 196 21.98 -2.28 -10.07
N GLU A 197 22.96 -2.21 -9.16
CA GLU A 197 24.08 -3.14 -9.07
C GLU A 197 23.71 -4.47 -8.40
N SER A 198 22.59 -4.51 -7.66
CA SER A 198 22.17 -5.73 -6.98
C SER A 198 21.76 -6.88 -7.93
N PRO A 199 22.00 -8.15 -7.54
CA PRO A 199 21.71 -9.30 -8.39
C PRO A 199 20.26 -9.37 -8.88
N ARG A 200 20.11 -9.71 -10.18
CA ARG A 200 18.81 -9.92 -10.84
C ARG A 200 18.47 -11.42 -11.00
N PRO A 201 17.18 -11.81 -10.96
CA PRO A 201 16.03 -10.98 -10.58
C PRO A 201 16.13 -10.60 -9.09
N TRP A 202 15.60 -9.43 -8.72
CA TRP A 202 15.53 -9.02 -7.32
C TRP A 202 14.74 -10.04 -6.49
N LYS A 203 15.28 -10.38 -5.32
CA LYS A 203 14.67 -11.36 -4.42
C LYS A 203 14.46 -10.78 -3.03
N TRP A 204 13.37 -11.19 -2.41
CA TRP A 204 13.10 -10.98 -0.99
C TRP A 204 12.76 -12.34 -0.36
N HIS A 205 13.39 -12.68 0.76
CA HIS A 205 13.38 -14.04 1.33
C HIS A 205 13.55 -15.16 0.29
N GLY A 206 14.53 -14.99 -0.61
CA GLY A 206 14.88 -15.97 -1.64
C GLY A 206 13.89 -16.09 -2.81
N LYS A 207 12.77 -15.34 -2.81
CA LYS A 207 11.75 -15.38 -3.86
C LYS A 207 11.77 -14.12 -4.72
N ALA A 208 11.63 -14.29 -6.03
CA ALA A 208 11.49 -13.19 -6.98
C ALA A 208 10.02 -12.77 -7.06
N TYR A 209 9.61 -11.81 -6.25
CA TYR A 209 8.23 -11.30 -6.25
C TYR A 209 7.98 -10.35 -7.43
N ILE A 210 6.72 -10.27 -7.86
CA ILE A 210 6.31 -9.42 -8.99
C ILE A 210 5.60 -8.15 -8.52
N GLY A 211 4.74 -8.26 -7.49
CA GLY A 211 3.81 -7.22 -7.07
C GLY A 211 4.43 -5.98 -6.43
N ALA A 212 3.59 -4.97 -6.16
CA ALA A 212 4.02 -3.62 -5.79
C ALA A 212 4.76 -3.52 -4.45
N VAL A 213 4.43 -4.39 -3.50
CA VAL A 213 4.96 -4.31 -2.13
C VAL A 213 6.35 -4.95 -2.04
N HIS A 214 6.48 -6.19 -2.50
CA HIS A 214 7.70 -6.99 -2.32
C HIS A 214 8.49 -7.25 -3.61
N GLY A 215 7.99 -6.79 -4.75
CA GLY A 215 8.40 -7.28 -6.06
C GLY A 215 8.97 -6.25 -7.01
N ALA A 216 9.38 -6.75 -8.17
CA ALA A 216 10.06 -5.98 -9.20
C ALA A 216 9.25 -4.78 -9.71
N ILE A 217 7.91 -4.86 -9.81
CA ILE A 217 7.11 -3.70 -10.23
C ILE A 217 7.18 -2.56 -9.20
N GLY A 218 7.23 -2.92 -7.91
CA GLY A 218 7.46 -1.99 -6.81
C GLY A 218 8.77 -1.26 -6.97
N ILE A 219 9.84 -2.03 -7.12
CA ILE A 219 11.21 -1.51 -7.24
C ILE A 219 11.35 -0.59 -8.46
N ILE A 220 10.91 -1.03 -9.64
CA ILE A 220 10.94 -0.23 -10.87
C ILE A 220 10.18 1.09 -10.68
N THR A 221 9.00 1.03 -10.07
CA THR A 221 8.17 2.22 -9.83
C THR A 221 8.90 3.23 -8.96
N GLN A 222 9.48 2.78 -7.86
CA GLN A 222 10.17 3.68 -6.93
C GLN A 222 11.42 4.32 -7.55
N ILE A 223 12.18 3.58 -8.38
CA ILE A 223 13.32 4.15 -9.12
C ILE A 223 12.83 5.23 -10.08
N VAL A 224 11.85 4.91 -10.94
CA VAL A 224 11.40 5.80 -12.02
C VAL A 224 10.73 7.06 -11.48
N LEU A 225 9.99 6.97 -10.36
CA LEU A 225 9.41 8.15 -9.72
C LEU A 225 10.44 9.01 -8.99
N THR A 226 11.59 8.44 -8.59
CA THR A 226 12.70 9.21 -8.02
C THR A 226 13.53 9.90 -9.08
N ASP A 227 14.00 9.13 -10.06
CA ASP A 227 14.71 9.61 -11.24
C ASP A 227 14.26 8.85 -12.49
N ASN A 228 13.51 9.55 -13.34
CA ASN A 228 12.95 8.98 -14.56
C ASN A 228 14.02 8.71 -15.63
N SER A 229 15.24 9.22 -15.49
CA SER A 229 16.37 8.94 -16.41
C SER A 229 16.73 7.45 -16.48
N TRP A 230 16.36 6.68 -15.45
CA TRP A 230 16.56 5.23 -15.39
C TRP A 230 15.53 4.42 -16.17
N ALA A 231 14.40 5.01 -16.60
CA ALA A 231 13.35 4.27 -17.29
C ALA A 231 13.85 3.51 -18.55
N PRO A 232 14.66 4.09 -19.46
CA PRO A 232 15.19 3.36 -20.61
C PRO A 232 16.01 2.12 -20.22
N LYS A 233 16.77 2.18 -19.12
CA LYS A 233 17.59 1.06 -18.62
C LYS A 233 16.73 -0.06 -18.02
N LEU A 234 15.54 0.28 -17.52
CA LEU A 234 14.58 -0.66 -16.92
C LEU A 234 13.58 -1.23 -17.94
N GLN A 235 13.53 -0.70 -19.16
CA GLN A 235 12.53 -1.09 -20.17
C GLN A 235 12.53 -2.58 -20.48
N ALA A 236 13.71 -3.20 -20.62
CA ALA A 236 13.81 -4.64 -20.89
C ALA A 236 13.27 -5.47 -19.72
N GLU A 237 13.59 -5.10 -18.49
CA GLU A 237 13.14 -5.79 -17.28
C GLU A 237 11.63 -5.64 -17.09
N LEU A 238 11.09 -4.43 -17.29
CA LEU A 238 9.63 -4.20 -17.28
C LEU A 238 8.94 -5.00 -18.39
N THR A 239 9.49 -5.02 -19.60
CA THR A 239 8.96 -5.79 -20.73
C THR A 239 8.88 -7.29 -20.43
N VAL A 240 9.86 -7.85 -19.72
CA VAL A 240 9.82 -9.23 -19.25
C VAL A 240 8.79 -9.40 -18.14
N LEU A 241 8.74 -8.49 -17.16
CA LEU A 241 7.75 -8.55 -16.08
C LEU A 241 6.30 -8.60 -16.63
N LEU A 242 6.01 -7.77 -17.62
CA LEU A 242 4.70 -7.70 -18.27
C LEU A 242 4.33 -8.97 -19.05
N SER A 243 5.27 -9.86 -19.38
CA SER A 243 4.96 -11.12 -20.08
C SER A 243 4.42 -12.20 -19.13
N TYR A 244 4.58 -12.02 -17.82
CA TYR A 244 4.04 -12.94 -16.81
C TYR A 244 2.55 -12.75 -16.53
N GLN A 245 1.86 -11.84 -17.24
CA GLN A 245 0.41 -11.68 -17.10
C GLN A 245 -0.30 -12.99 -17.52
N TYR A 246 -1.15 -13.51 -16.64
CA TYR A 246 -1.95 -14.69 -16.93
C TYR A 246 -2.97 -14.44 -18.05
N GLU A 247 -3.53 -15.52 -18.57
CA GLU A 247 -4.68 -15.45 -19.49
C GLU A 247 -5.87 -14.70 -18.89
N SER A 248 -6.06 -14.79 -17.57
CA SER A 248 -7.09 -14.07 -16.82
C SER A 248 -6.86 -12.56 -16.69
N GLY A 249 -5.67 -12.06 -17.04
CA GLY A 249 -5.28 -10.65 -16.83
C GLY A 249 -4.57 -10.38 -15.50
N ASN A 250 -4.56 -11.33 -14.57
CA ASN A 250 -3.85 -11.19 -13.30
C ASN A 250 -2.34 -11.44 -13.43
N PHE A 251 -1.61 -11.27 -12.32
CA PHE A 251 -0.18 -11.54 -12.24
C PHE A 251 0.15 -12.55 -11.13
N PRO A 252 1.22 -13.37 -11.29
CA PRO A 252 1.72 -14.22 -10.23
C PRO A 252 2.20 -13.39 -9.04
N SER A 253 2.12 -13.95 -7.83
CA SER A 253 2.74 -13.32 -6.65
C SER A 253 4.26 -13.25 -6.77
N SER A 254 4.87 -14.32 -7.29
CA SER A 254 6.32 -14.51 -7.42
C SER A 254 6.65 -15.49 -8.54
N LEU A 255 7.92 -15.54 -8.94
CA LEU A 255 8.46 -16.49 -9.90
C LEU A 255 9.12 -17.71 -9.21
N PRO A 256 9.02 -18.91 -9.80
CA PRO A 256 8.25 -19.24 -11.00
C PRO A 256 6.73 -19.05 -10.78
N PRO A 257 5.94 -18.75 -11.84
CA PRO A 257 4.52 -18.45 -11.69
C PRO A 257 3.74 -19.56 -10.99
N GLY A 258 2.99 -19.17 -9.96
CA GLY A 258 2.18 -20.09 -9.16
C GLY A 258 0.72 -20.15 -9.62
N LYS A 259 -0.17 -20.41 -8.65
CA LYS A 259 -1.62 -20.37 -8.87
C LYS A 259 -2.11 -18.93 -9.04
N ASP A 260 -2.90 -18.69 -10.08
CA ASP A 260 -3.61 -17.44 -10.30
C ASP A 260 -4.77 -17.31 -9.28
N ARG A 261 -4.53 -16.55 -8.19
CA ARG A 261 -5.49 -16.48 -7.07
C ARG A 261 -5.55 -15.14 -6.32
N LEU A 262 -4.47 -14.36 -6.30
CA LEU A 262 -4.37 -13.14 -5.50
C LEU A 262 -4.62 -11.95 -6.42
N VAL A 263 -5.67 -11.18 -6.16
CA VAL A 263 -6.01 -9.94 -6.86
C VAL A 263 -5.95 -8.84 -5.82
N GLN A 264 -4.71 -8.47 -5.46
CA GLN A 264 -4.38 -7.59 -4.34
C GLN A 264 -3.28 -6.60 -4.76
N VAL A 265 -3.14 -5.47 -4.07
CA VAL A 265 -2.05 -4.51 -4.33
C VAL A 265 -0.70 -5.14 -4.02
N CYS A 266 -0.56 -5.88 -2.92
CA CYS A 266 0.68 -6.60 -2.62
C CYS A 266 1.03 -7.67 -3.65
N HIS A 267 0.03 -8.40 -4.14
CA HIS A 267 0.20 -9.52 -5.05
C HIS A 267 -0.95 -9.60 -6.06
N GLY A 268 -0.67 -9.22 -7.31
CA GLY A 268 -1.59 -9.36 -8.44
C GLY A 268 -1.79 -8.08 -9.25
N ALA A 269 -2.83 -8.10 -10.08
CA ALA A 269 -3.19 -7.03 -10.99
C ALA A 269 -3.31 -5.62 -10.35
N PRO A 270 -3.96 -5.42 -9.19
CA PRO A 270 -4.17 -4.08 -8.64
C PRO A 270 -2.88 -3.28 -8.43
N GLY A 271 -1.87 -3.91 -7.84
CA GLY A 271 -0.58 -3.27 -7.59
C GLY A 271 0.17 -2.98 -8.89
N VAL A 272 0.11 -3.92 -9.85
CA VAL A 272 0.73 -3.73 -11.17
C VAL A 272 0.07 -2.58 -11.93
N VAL A 273 -1.26 -2.50 -11.95
CA VAL A 273 -1.99 -1.40 -12.62
C VAL A 273 -1.65 -0.06 -11.99
N SER A 274 -1.70 0.03 -10.65
CA SER A 274 -1.39 1.28 -9.92
C SER A 274 0.03 1.77 -10.22
N SER A 275 0.98 0.84 -10.26
CA SER A 275 2.37 1.10 -10.66
C SER A 275 2.48 1.61 -12.08
N LEU A 276 1.91 0.87 -13.04
CA LEU A 276 2.00 1.16 -14.46
C LEU A 276 1.39 2.50 -14.81
N LEU A 277 0.23 2.86 -14.24
CA LEU A 277 -0.38 4.17 -14.46
C LEU A 277 0.56 5.32 -14.08
N SER A 278 1.39 5.13 -13.04
CA SER A 278 2.30 6.15 -12.53
C SER A 278 3.56 6.30 -13.38
N ILE A 279 4.05 5.19 -13.95
CA ILE A 279 5.31 5.18 -14.69
C ILE A 279 5.13 5.15 -16.22
N ARG A 280 3.92 4.90 -16.71
CA ARG A 280 3.57 4.83 -18.14
C ARG A 280 4.18 5.97 -18.98
N PRO A 281 4.15 7.25 -18.55
CA PRO A 281 4.70 8.35 -19.35
C PRO A 281 6.20 8.22 -19.66
N TYR A 282 6.95 7.45 -18.86
CA TYR A 282 8.40 7.29 -18.98
C TYR A 282 8.83 6.09 -19.84
N PHE A 283 7.88 5.35 -20.40
CA PHE A 283 8.12 4.19 -21.27
C PHE A 283 7.39 4.31 -22.63
N PRO A 284 7.69 5.35 -23.43
CA PRO A 284 6.96 5.62 -24.68
C PRO A 284 7.05 4.47 -25.69
N ASP A 285 8.18 3.75 -25.76
CA ASP A 285 8.41 2.68 -26.75
C ASP A 285 7.53 1.44 -26.51
N ILE A 286 7.04 1.25 -25.28
CA ILE A 286 6.21 0.10 -24.89
C ILE A 286 4.84 0.54 -24.36
N VAL A 287 4.44 1.79 -24.62
CA VAL A 287 3.19 2.37 -24.09
C VAL A 287 1.96 1.56 -24.50
N ASP A 288 1.86 1.13 -25.75
CA ASP A 288 0.75 0.32 -26.24
C ASP A 288 0.68 -1.05 -25.52
N ARG A 289 1.83 -1.60 -25.13
CA ARG A 289 1.88 -2.84 -24.37
C ARG A 289 1.43 -2.61 -22.93
N ILE A 290 1.85 -1.51 -22.31
CA ILE A 290 1.40 -1.11 -20.98
C ILE A 290 -0.13 -0.96 -20.97
N ASP A 291 -0.70 -0.29 -21.97
CA ASP A 291 -2.15 -0.06 -22.07
C ASP A 291 -2.94 -1.36 -22.21
N ARG A 292 -2.48 -2.28 -23.07
CA ARG A 292 -3.11 -3.60 -23.20
C ARG A 292 -3.06 -4.40 -21.89
N VAL A 293 -1.92 -4.35 -21.18
CA VAL A 293 -1.77 -5.02 -19.89
C VAL A 293 -2.73 -4.43 -18.86
N ILE A 294 -2.79 -3.09 -18.76
CA ILE A 294 -3.68 -2.39 -17.83
C ILE A 294 -5.14 -2.75 -18.10
N SER A 295 -5.57 -2.70 -19.37
CA SER A 295 -6.94 -3.04 -19.75
C SER A 295 -7.31 -4.45 -19.27
N LYS A 296 -6.50 -5.44 -19.62
CA LYS A 296 -6.76 -6.84 -19.25
C LYS A 296 -6.68 -7.07 -17.74
N ALA A 297 -5.80 -6.37 -17.05
CA ALA A 297 -5.68 -6.43 -15.59
C ALA A 297 -6.90 -5.81 -14.91
N ARG A 298 -7.48 -4.73 -15.45
CA ARG A 298 -8.72 -4.14 -14.94
C ARG A 298 -9.92 -5.05 -15.13
N ASP A 299 -10.02 -5.79 -16.23
CA ASP A 299 -11.06 -6.81 -16.41
C ASP A 299 -10.99 -7.88 -15.29
N CYS A 300 -9.78 -8.35 -14.97
CA CYS A 300 -9.54 -9.23 -13.84
C CYS A 300 -9.99 -8.62 -12.50
N ILE A 301 -9.64 -7.36 -12.25
CA ILE A 301 -9.97 -6.67 -11.00
C ILE A 301 -11.48 -6.49 -10.90
N TRP A 302 -12.14 -6.11 -12.00
CA TRP A 302 -13.59 -5.98 -12.07
C TRP A 302 -14.32 -7.29 -11.71
N GLU A 303 -13.82 -8.42 -12.23
CA GLU A 303 -14.43 -9.74 -11.99
C GLU A 303 -14.14 -10.29 -10.58
N ARG A 304 -12.91 -10.10 -10.06
CA ARG A 304 -12.39 -10.85 -8.89
C ARG A 304 -11.87 -9.96 -7.74
N GLY A 305 -12.01 -8.65 -7.85
CA GLY A 305 -11.43 -7.67 -6.94
C GLY A 305 -12.29 -7.29 -5.73
N LEU A 306 -13.57 -7.70 -5.68
CA LEU A 306 -14.43 -7.54 -4.51
C LEU A 306 -14.09 -8.60 -3.44
N LEU A 307 -12.96 -8.43 -2.75
CA LEU A 307 -12.43 -9.43 -1.82
C LEU A 307 -13.30 -9.60 -0.56
N THR A 308 -13.30 -10.80 0.01
CA THR A 308 -13.92 -11.12 1.32
C THR A 308 -13.09 -10.64 2.51
N LYS A 309 -11.85 -10.22 2.26
CA LYS A 309 -11.00 -9.54 3.25
C LYS A 309 -11.55 -8.18 3.57
N GLU A 310 -11.37 -7.77 4.82
CA GLU A 310 -11.75 -6.45 5.27
C GLU A 310 -11.20 -5.36 4.32
N PRO A 311 -12.02 -4.40 3.87
CA PRO A 311 -11.58 -3.41 2.90
C PRO A 311 -10.40 -2.58 3.42
N CYS A 312 -9.31 -2.59 2.67
CA CYS A 312 -8.05 -1.89 2.96
C CYS A 312 -7.25 -1.68 1.68
N LEU A 313 -6.14 -0.90 1.73
CA LEU A 313 -5.33 -0.61 0.55
C LEU A 313 -4.50 -1.81 0.08
N CYS A 314 -3.93 -2.61 0.97
CA CYS A 314 -2.98 -3.65 0.57
C CYS A 314 -3.65 -4.82 -0.17
N HIS A 315 -4.70 -5.37 0.44
CA HIS A 315 -5.29 -6.63 -0.01
C HIS A 315 -6.78 -6.71 0.28
N GLY A 316 -7.46 -5.57 0.17
CA GLY A 316 -8.91 -5.44 0.28
C GLY A 316 -9.49 -4.68 -0.91
N ILE A 317 -10.82 -4.52 -0.88
CA ILE A 317 -11.58 -3.86 -1.95
C ILE A 317 -11.08 -2.43 -2.21
N THR A 318 -10.72 -1.70 -1.16
CA THR A 318 -10.31 -0.29 -1.23
C THR A 318 -9.11 -0.07 -2.16
N GLY A 319 -8.01 -0.82 -1.99
CA GLY A 319 -6.85 -0.70 -2.86
C GLY A 319 -7.12 -1.18 -4.29
N ASN A 320 -7.96 -2.21 -4.43
CA ASN A 320 -8.39 -2.71 -5.73
C ASN A 320 -9.21 -1.66 -6.50
N ALA A 321 -10.05 -0.89 -5.80
CA ALA A 321 -10.87 0.16 -6.39
C ALA A 321 -10.01 1.24 -7.05
N LEU A 322 -8.90 1.64 -6.42
CA LEU A 322 -8.01 2.70 -6.94
C LEU A 322 -7.37 2.34 -8.29
N ALA A 323 -7.31 1.06 -8.65
CA ALA A 323 -6.80 0.61 -9.95
C ALA A 323 -7.85 0.69 -11.08
N LEU A 324 -9.13 0.95 -10.76
CA LEU A 324 -10.24 0.94 -11.70
C LEU A 324 -10.57 2.34 -12.25
N GLU A 325 -11.29 2.37 -13.38
CA GLU A 325 -11.84 3.60 -13.95
C GLU A 325 -13.05 4.14 -13.13
N ASP A 326 -13.47 5.38 -13.37
CA ASP A 326 -14.32 6.15 -12.44
C ASP A 326 -15.59 5.42 -11.99
N GLU A 327 -16.43 4.95 -12.91
CA GLU A 327 -17.68 4.26 -12.55
C GLU A 327 -17.43 2.96 -11.77
N GLN A 328 -16.40 2.22 -12.16
CA GLN A 328 -16.04 0.96 -11.50
C GLN A 328 -15.42 1.19 -10.12
N PHE A 329 -14.61 2.24 -9.98
CA PHE A 329 -14.03 2.72 -8.73
C PHE A 329 -15.14 3.08 -7.73
N GLU A 330 -16.09 3.93 -8.14
CA GLU A 330 -17.21 4.33 -7.28
C GLU A 330 -18.08 3.14 -6.88
N HIS A 331 -18.32 2.21 -7.81
CA HIS A 331 -19.05 0.97 -7.51
C HIS A 331 -18.34 0.11 -6.47
N PHE A 332 -17.03 -0.12 -6.62
CA PHE A 332 -16.25 -0.88 -5.65
C PHE A 332 -16.29 -0.24 -4.26
N LEU A 333 -16.22 1.09 -4.18
CA LEU A 333 -16.28 1.79 -2.91
C LEU A 333 -17.60 1.56 -2.16
N THR A 334 -18.70 1.25 -2.85
CA THR A 334 -19.98 0.94 -2.17
C THR A 334 -19.87 -0.25 -1.19
N TYR A 335 -18.95 -1.19 -1.43
CA TYR A 335 -18.67 -2.35 -0.57
C TYR A 335 -17.74 -2.04 0.62
N THR A 336 -17.22 -0.80 0.69
CA THR A 336 -16.24 -0.39 1.71
C THR A 336 -16.85 0.46 2.83
N THR A 337 -18.18 0.66 2.80
CA THR A 337 -18.88 1.41 3.85
C THR A 337 -18.88 0.63 5.17
N GLY A 338 -18.97 1.34 6.29
CA GLY A 338 -19.09 0.70 7.61
C GLY A 338 -20.34 -0.19 7.75
N HIS A 339 -21.40 0.09 6.99
CA HIS A 339 -22.60 -0.75 6.96
C HIS A 339 -22.31 -2.11 6.27
N GLU A 340 -21.70 -2.07 5.08
CA GLU A 340 -21.36 -3.29 4.34
C GLU A 340 -20.37 -4.16 5.12
N ILE A 341 -19.36 -3.56 5.75
CA ILE A 341 -18.41 -4.30 6.60
C ILE A 341 -19.14 -5.04 7.74
N LYS A 342 -20.07 -4.37 8.42
CA LYS A 342 -20.90 -5.00 9.47
C LYS A 342 -21.81 -6.09 8.91
N SER A 343 -22.38 -5.90 7.72
CA SER A 343 -23.21 -6.91 7.06
C SER A 343 -22.38 -8.15 6.70
N MET A 344 -21.24 -7.98 6.04
CA MET A 344 -20.32 -9.07 5.70
C MET A 344 -19.87 -9.85 6.93
N ALA A 345 -19.58 -9.15 8.04
CA ALA A 345 -19.21 -9.79 9.30
C ALA A 345 -20.37 -10.63 9.88
N LYS A 346 -21.60 -10.10 9.84
CA LYS A 346 -22.82 -10.81 10.30
C LYS A 346 -23.09 -12.06 9.48
N ASP A 347 -22.80 -12.03 8.18
CA ASP A 347 -22.99 -13.17 7.27
C ASP A 347 -21.81 -14.15 7.29
N HIS A 348 -20.83 -13.95 8.19
CA HIS A 348 -19.59 -14.73 8.31
C HIS A 348 -18.74 -14.71 7.03
N MET A 349 -18.86 -13.67 6.21
CA MET A 349 -18.17 -13.51 4.93
C MET A 349 -16.95 -12.58 4.99
N LEU A 350 -16.66 -12.00 6.16
CA LEU A 350 -15.55 -11.07 6.37
C LEU A 350 -14.35 -11.77 7.02
N GLU A 351 -13.21 -11.79 6.32
CA GLU A 351 -11.90 -12.06 6.91
C GLU A 351 -11.37 -10.74 7.52
N LYS A 352 -11.29 -10.68 8.86
CA LYS A 352 -10.89 -9.46 9.59
C LYS A 352 -9.45 -9.05 9.29
N SER A 353 -9.20 -7.75 9.34
CA SER A 353 -7.84 -7.22 9.23
C SER A 353 -6.97 -7.54 10.44
N ASP A 354 -5.68 -7.75 10.19
CA ASP A 354 -4.65 -7.89 11.23
C ASP A 354 -4.36 -6.56 11.95
N ASP A 355 -4.54 -5.42 11.24
CA ASP A 355 -4.47 -4.07 11.81
C ASP A 355 -5.60 -3.23 11.20
N PRO A 356 -6.77 -3.18 11.85
CA PRO A 356 -7.94 -2.49 11.32
C PRO A 356 -7.86 -0.96 11.41
N SER A 357 -6.82 -0.41 12.05
CA SER A 357 -6.59 1.05 12.13
C SER A 357 -5.71 1.56 10.99
N ALA A 358 -4.73 0.76 10.58
CA ALA A 358 -3.62 1.13 9.73
C ALA A 358 -3.98 1.67 8.34
N LEU A 359 -3.05 2.44 7.76
CA LEU A 359 -3.18 2.94 6.39
C LEU A 359 -3.31 1.80 5.37
N TRP A 360 -2.45 0.79 5.43
CA TRP A 360 -2.42 -0.25 4.41
C TRP A 360 -3.37 -1.42 4.67
N CYS A 361 -3.79 -1.62 5.92
CA CYS A 361 -4.62 -2.77 6.31
C CYS A 361 -5.97 -2.40 6.92
N GLY A 362 -6.29 -1.12 7.12
CA GLY A 362 -7.45 -0.74 7.92
C GLY A 362 -8.22 0.49 7.45
N GLU A 363 -8.90 1.11 8.42
CA GLU A 363 -9.80 2.24 8.27
C GLU A 363 -9.09 3.48 7.71
N ALA A 364 -7.83 3.72 8.06
CA ALA A 364 -7.10 4.86 7.52
C ALA A 364 -6.97 4.80 5.99
N GLY A 365 -6.69 3.61 5.44
CA GLY A 365 -6.68 3.39 3.99
C GLY A 365 -8.02 3.59 3.32
N ARG A 366 -9.11 3.21 4.00
CA ARG A 366 -10.48 3.45 3.52
C ARG A 366 -10.79 4.93 3.45
N ALA A 367 -10.45 5.69 4.48
CA ALA A 367 -10.63 7.14 4.51
C ALA A 367 -9.92 7.80 3.31
N TRP A 368 -8.68 7.41 3.01
CA TRP A 368 -7.96 7.94 1.86
C TRP A 368 -8.72 7.72 0.54
N ALA A 369 -9.20 6.51 0.27
CA ALA A 369 -9.93 6.24 -0.98
C ALA A 369 -11.25 7.01 -1.07
N TRP A 370 -11.95 7.24 0.06
CA TRP A 370 -13.12 8.11 0.08
C TRP A 370 -12.78 9.56 -0.21
N ALA A 371 -11.64 10.07 0.30
CA ALA A 371 -11.16 11.40 -0.03
C ALA A 371 -10.79 11.54 -1.52
N VAL A 372 -10.19 10.50 -2.11
CA VAL A 372 -9.93 10.43 -3.56
C VAL A 372 -11.23 10.58 -4.35
N ALA A 373 -12.29 9.87 -3.96
CA ALA A 373 -13.61 9.97 -4.59
C ALA A 373 -14.30 11.32 -4.37
N ASP A 374 -14.18 11.91 -3.17
CA ASP A 374 -14.82 13.18 -2.82
C ASP A 374 -14.24 14.36 -3.59
N LYS A 375 -12.90 14.44 -3.67
CA LYS A 375 -12.19 15.56 -4.29
C LYS A 375 -11.84 15.32 -5.77
N GLY A 376 -12.10 14.12 -6.29
CA GLY A 376 -11.66 13.73 -7.63
C GLY A 376 -10.14 13.72 -7.76
N LEU A 377 -9.43 13.29 -6.71
CA LEU A 377 -7.96 13.23 -6.71
C LEU A 377 -7.46 12.15 -7.68
N PRO A 378 -6.19 12.23 -8.13
CA PRO A 378 -5.56 11.11 -8.79
C PRO A 378 -5.66 9.84 -7.93
N LYS A 379 -6.08 8.71 -8.52
CA LYS A 379 -6.27 7.43 -7.83
C LYS A 379 -4.94 6.77 -7.48
N ARG A 380 -4.25 7.35 -6.50
CA ARG A 380 -2.93 6.93 -6.01
C ARG A 380 -3.06 6.26 -4.65
N LEU A 381 -2.18 5.31 -4.39
CA LEU A 381 -2.02 4.62 -3.11
C LEU A 381 -1.15 5.50 -2.21
N LEU A 382 -1.73 6.01 -1.12
CA LEU A 382 -1.02 6.82 -0.14
C LEU A 382 0.12 6.01 0.51
N GLY A 383 1.35 6.53 0.47
CA GLY A 383 2.54 5.84 0.96
C GLY A 383 3.35 5.15 -0.14
N TYR A 384 2.90 5.17 -1.40
CA TYR A 384 3.52 4.41 -2.49
C TYR A 384 3.77 5.22 -3.76
N ASN A 385 2.73 5.82 -4.35
CA ASN A 385 2.80 6.53 -5.63
C ASN A 385 2.02 7.86 -5.62
N ASP A 386 1.69 8.36 -4.43
CA ASP A 386 0.96 9.61 -4.18
C ASP A 386 1.77 10.88 -4.49
N ILE A 387 3.11 10.79 -4.43
CA ILE A 387 4.07 11.90 -4.58
C ILE A 387 4.81 11.90 -5.92
#